data_AF-A0A662U0N0-F1
#
_entry.id   AF-A0A662U0N0-F1
#
_cell.length_a   1.000
_cell.length_b   1.000
_cell.length_c   1.000
_cell.angle_alpha   90.00
_cell.angle_beta   90.00
_cell.angle_gamma   90.00
#
_symmetry.space_group_name_H-M   'P 1'
#
loop_
_entity.id
_entity.type
_entity.pdbx_description
1 polymer ?
#
loop_
_entity_poly.entity_id
_entity_poly.type
_entity_poly.pdbx_seq_one_letter_code
_entity_poly.pdbx_strand_id
1 'polypeptide(L)'
;MNERFVHLVYRIIVPGIPRSSRARSRSTWMNQVSSIAESVCTSPLEGDDLVIDITIYYTGLPTFDNDNVLKPICDALEGVCYHNDHQISEHRIRRRALKGFSGSIKDVSPELFEALKRGDDFVSIEISRVSPSQEEQED
;
A
#
# COMPACT_ATOMS: atom_id res chain seq x y z
N MET A 1 17.27 13.61 -17.80
CA MET A 1 16.86 13.18 -16.45
C MET A 1 15.51 12.51 -16.66
N ASN A 2 15.50 11.19 -16.85
CA ASN A 2 14.34 10.50 -17.42
C ASN A 2 13.17 10.52 -16.43
N GLU A 3 12.02 10.97 -16.90
CA GLU A 3 10.80 11.12 -16.11
C GLU A 3 10.06 9.78 -16.06
N ARG A 4 10.12 9.07 -14.94
CA ARG A 4 9.43 7.79 -14.74
C ARG A 4 7.96 8.06 -14.40
N PHE A 5 7.04 7.50 -15.17
CA PHE A 5 5.61 7.59 -14.90
C PHE A 5 5.18 6.44 -14.00
N VAL A 6 4.56 6.78 -12.87
CA VAL A 6 4.01 5.82 -11.91
C VAL A 6 2.50 5.76 -12.12
N HIS A 7 1.99 4.60 -12.49
CA HIS A 7 0.56 4.37 -12.73
C HIS A 7 -0.03 3.54 -11.60
N LEU A 8 -0.91 4.14 -10.80
CA LEU A 8 -1.64 3.43 -9.74
C LEU A 8 -2.54 2.36 -10.35
N VAL A 9 -2.39 1.11 -9.91
CA VAL A 9 -3.19 -0.03 -10.40
C VAL A 9 -4.17 -0.50 -9.33
N TYR A 10 -3.70 -0.70 -8.10
CA TYR A 10 -4.53 -1.14 -6.99
C TYR A 10 -4.41 -0.19 -5.80
N ARG A 11 -5.54 0.06 -5.13
CA ARG A 11 -5.59 0.75 -3.84
C ARG A 11 -6.44 -0.04 -2.86
N ILE A 12 -5.85 -0.36 -1.72
CA ILE A 12 -6.43 -1.24 -0.70
C ILE A 12 -6.46 -0.47 0.61
N ILE A 13 -7.64 -0.37 1.21
CA ILE A 13 -7.83 0.28 2.51
C ILE A 13 -8.11 -0.80 3.55
N VAL A 14 -7.18 -0.97 4.49
CA VAL A 14 -7.28 -1.96 5.56
C VAL A 14 -7.56 -1.24 6.88
N PRO A 15 -8.71 -1.48 7.53
CA PRO A 15 -9.03 -0.83 8.80
C PRO A 15 -8.14 -1.32 9.95
N GLY A 16 -7.78 -0.41 10.86
CA GLY A 16 -6.94 -0.66 12.03
C GLY A 16 -5.45 -0.39 11.81
N ILE A 17 -4.67 -0.63 12.87
CA ILE A 17 -3.20 -0.48 12.85
C ILE A 17 -2.52 -1.78 12.43
N PRO A 18 -1.40 -1.69 11.68
CA PRO A 18 -0.68 -2.86 11.25
C PRO A 18 0.00 -3.56 12.43
N ARG A 19 0.11 -4.89 12.33
CA ARG A 19 0.78 -5.72 13.34
C ARG A 19 2.19 -6.04 12.92
N SER A 20 3.12 -5.89 13.87
CA SER A 20 4.53 -6.18 13.64
C SER A 20 4.76 -7.66 13.36
N SER A 21 5.89 -7.94 12.72
CA SER A 21 6.38 -9.28 12.39
C SER A 21 6.40 -10.27 13.56
N ARG A 22 6.56 -9.77 14.80
CA ARG A 22 6.64 -10.54 16.05
C ARG A 22 5.32 -10.59 16.85
N ALA A 23 4.27 -9.90 16.39
CA ALA A 23 3.01 -9.86 17.12
C ALA A 23 2.29 -11.22 17.03
N ARG A 24 1.68 -11.66 18.14
CA ARG A 24 0.84 -12.89 18.16
C ARG A 24 -0.37 -12.80 17.23
N SER A 25 -0.86 -11.58 16.98
CA SER A 25 -1.98 -11.29 16.08
C SER A 25 -1.56 -11.04 14.63
N ARG A 26 -0.30 -11.32 14.27
CA ARG A 26 0.21 -11.13 12.90
C ARG A 26 -0.63 -11.89 11.86
N SER A 27 -0.90 -13.18 12.08
CA SER A 27 -1.63 -13.99 11.09
C SER A 27 -3.05 -13.49 10.89
N THR A 28 -3.74 -13.08 11.96
CA THR A 28 -5.08 -12.47 11.86
C THR A 28 -5.04 -11.18 11.04
N TRP A 29 -4.02 -10.34 11.26
CA TRP A 29 -3.82 -9.13 10.48
C TRP A 29 -3.53 -9.43 9.00
N MET A 30 -2.63 -10.37 8.72
CA MET A 30 -2.31 -10.79 7.35
C MET A 30 -3.55 -11.31 6.62
N ASN A 31 -4.34 -12.18 7.26
CA ASN A 31 -5.58 -12.69 6.67
C ASN A 31 -6.58 -11.56 6.36
N GLN A 32 -6.66 -10.53 7.21
CA GLN A 32 -7.49 -9.37 6.93
C GLN A 32 -6.99 -8.58 5.72
N VAL A 33 -5.67 -8.37 5.62
CA VAL A 33 -5.06 -7.70 4.45
C VAL A 33 -5.34 -8.49 3.18
N SER A 34 -5.07 -9.80 3.17
CA SER A 34 -5.31 -10.66 2.01
C SER A 34 -6.78 -10.69 1.62
N SER A 35 -7.71 -10.85 2.57
CA SER A 35 -9.15 -10.92 2.28
C SER A 35 -9.69 -9.62 1.64
N ILE A 36 -9.23 -8.46 2.10
CA ILE A 36 -9.60 -7.18 1.48
C ILE A 36 -8.94 -7.05 0.11
N ALA A 37 -7.66 -7.44 -0.01
CA ALA A 37 -6.93 -7.41 -1.26
C ALA A 37 -7.58 -8.29 -2.33
N GLU A 38 -8.06 -9.50 -2.00
CA GLU A 38 -8.80 -10.39 -2.90
C GLU A 38 -10.10 -9.76 -3.44
N SER A 39 -10.69 -8.83 -2.70
CA SER A 39 -11.90 -8.11 -3.14
C SER A 39 -11.60 -6.95 -4.09
N VAL A 40 -10.32 -6.56 -4.21
CA VAL A 40 -9.86 -5.40 -5.01
C VAL A 40 -9.00 -5.85 -6.20
N CYS A 41 -8.05 -6.76 -5.96
CA CYS A 41 -7.10 -7.28 -6.93
C CYS A 41 -7.79 -8.39 -7.75
N THR A 42 -8.16 -8.09 -8.98
CA THR A 42 -8.79 -9.06 -9.90
C THR A 42 -7.85 -10.20 -10.28
N SER A 43 -6.55 -9.89 -10.39
CA SER A 43 -5.48 -10.86 -10.63
C SER A 43 -4.13 -10.31 -10.16
N PRO A 44 -3.16 -11.17 -9.84
CA PRO A 44 -1.80 -10.74 -9.58
C PRO A 44 -1.20 -9.99 -10.77
N LEU A 45 -0.42 -8.94 -10.50
CA LEU A 45 0.27 -8.19 -11.54
C LEU A 45 1.53 -8.92 -12.01
N GLU A 46 1.77 -8.82 -13.31
CA GLU A 46 3.03 -9.22 -13.95
C GLU A 46 4.01 -8.04 -14.05
N GLY A 47 5.30 -8.35 -14.24
CA GLY A 47 6.41 -7.39 -14.39
C GLY A 47 7.21 -7.19 -13.10
N ASP A 48 8.44 -6.67 -13.23
CA ASP A 48 9.38 -6.43 -12.12
C ASP A 48 9.52 -4.94 -11.75
N ASP A 49 8.63 -4.11 -12.29
CA ASP A 49 8.59 -2.65 -12.16
C ASP A 49 7.48 -2.17 -11.21
N LEU A 50 7.10 -3.00 -10.24
CA LEU A 50 6.06 -2.64 -9.29
C LEU A 50 6.61 -1.75 -8.17
N VAL A 51 5.78 -0.83 -7.69
CA VAL A 51 6.06 0.03 -6.54
C VAL A 51 4.92 -0.11 -5.55
N ILE A 52 5.27 -0.31 -4.28
CA ILE A 52 4.30 -0.36 -3.20
C ILE A 52 4.45 0.86 -2.28
N ASP A 53 3.38 1.65 -2.19
CA ASP A 53 3.26 2.80 -1.31
C ASP A 53 2.29 2.45 -0.17
N ILE A 54 2.81 2.36 1.05
CA ILE A 54 2.05 2.06 2.27
C ILE A 54 1.99 3.32 3.11
N THR A 55 0.79 3.86 3.32
CA THR A 55 0.55 4.97 4.24
C THR A 55 -0.28 4.51 5.42
N ILE A 56 0.30 4.58 6.62
CA ILE A 56 -0.37 4.22 7.87
C ILE A 56 -0.96 5.48 8.48
N TYR A 57 -2.28 5.54 8.55
CA TYR A 57 -3.05 6.62 9.14
C TYR A 57 -3.39 6.27 10.59
N TYR A 58 -3.07 7.17 11.52
CA TYR A 58 -3.21 6.89 12.94
C TYR A 58 -3.68 8.12 13.73
N THR A 59 -4.45 7.88 14.79
CA THR A 59 -5.01 8.90 15.68
C THR A 59 -4.14 9.14 16.93
N GLY A 60 -3.46 8.09 17.40
CA GLY A 60 -2.65 8.08 18.64
C GLY A 60 -1.14 8.27 18.43
N LEU A 61 -0.33 7.73 19.34
CA LEU A 61 1.12 7.64 19.15
C LEU A 61 1.43 6.36 18.36
N PRO A 62 2.19 6.41 17.26
CA PRO A 62 2.53 5.23 16.50
C PRO A 62 3.51 4.38 17.31
N THR A 63 3.10 3.17 17.70
CA THR A 63 3.94 2.23 18.47
C THR A 63 4.62 1.17 17.59
N PHE A 64 4.49 1.30 16.27
CA PHE A 64 5.00 0.34 15.29
C PHE A 64 6.19 0.93 14.53
N ASP A 65 7.12 0.03 14.23
CA ASP A 65 8.31 0.29 13.43
C ASP A 65 8.02 -0.09 11.97
N ASN A 66 8.49 0.74 11.02
CA ASN A 66 8.12 0.65 9.61
C ASN A 66 8.54 -0.69 9.00
N ASP A 67 9.80 -1.10 9.18
CA ASP A 67 10.31 -2.37 8.68
C ASP A 67 9.58 -3.56 9.31
N ASN A 68 9.23 -3.46 10.59
CA ASN A 68 8.49 -4.51 11.28
C ASN A 68 7.07 -4.73 10.76
N VAL A 69 6.46 -3.75 10.09
CA VAL A 69 5.11 -3.87 9.52
C VAL A 69 5.09 -4.02 8.01
N LEU A 70 6.15 -3.60 7.31
CA LEU A 70 6.27 -3.74 5.86
C LEU A 70 6.19 -5.20 5.42
N LYS A 71 7.08 -6.04 5.96
CA LYS A 71 7.16 -7.47 5.58
C LYS A 71 5.82 -8.22 5.72
N PRO A 72 5.09 -8.18 6.86
CA PRO A 72 3.82 -8.89 6.95
C PRO A 72 2.73 -8.36 6.01
N ILE A 73 2.79 -7.08 5.60
CA ILE A 73 1.87 -6.56 4.58
C ILE A 73 2.25 -7.13 3.21
N CYS A 74 3.53 -7.13 2.84
CA CYS A 74 3.97 -7.71 1.56
C CYS A 74 3.66 -9.21 1.49
N ASP A 75 4.01 -9.97 2.53
CA ASP A 75 3.72 -11.41 2.62
C ASP A 75 2.21 -11.72 2.48
N ALA A 76 1.32 -10.78 2.86
CA ALA A 76 -0.13 -10.96 2.74
C ALA A 76 -0.68 -10.60 1.33
N LEU A 77 0.08 -9.85 0.54
CA LEU A 77 -0.30 -9.43 -0.82
C LEU A 77 0.32 -10.31 -1.89
N GLU A 78 1.42 -11.01 -1.58
CA GLU A 78 2.02 -12.01 -2.45
C GLU A 78 1.02 -13.14 -2.76
N GLY A 79 0.94 -13.52 -4.02
CA GLY A 79 -0.06 -14.44 -4.57
C GLY A 79 -1.44 -13.82 -4.80
N VAL A 80 -1.71 -12.62 -4.27
CA VAL A 80 -3.00 -11.91 -4.44
C VAL A 80 -2.88 -10.76 -5.44
N CYS A 81 -1.98 -9.81 -5.19
CA CYS A 81 -1.82 -8.61 -6.02
C CYS A 81 -0.55 -8.63 -6.88
N TYR A 82 0.42 -9.50 -6.56
CA TYR A 82 1.61 -9.82 -7.35
C TYR A 82 2.06 -11.24 -7.04
N HIS A 83 2.85 -11.87 -7.92
CA HIS A 83 3.25 -13.27 -7.76
C HIS A 83 4.38 -13.45 -6.75
N ASN A 84 5.35 -12.54 -6.73
CA ASN A 84 6.50 -12.63 -5.86
C ASN A 84 7.03 -11.24 -5.47
N ASP A 85 7.62 -11.12 -4.29
CA ASP A 85 8.15 -9.86 -3.76
C ASP A 85 9.33 -9.29 -4.58
N HIS A 86 10.03 -10.12 -5.36
CA HIS A 86 11.06 -9.66 -6.29
C HIS A 86 10.52 -8.72 -7.37
N GLN A 87 9.21 -8.76 -7.66
CA GLN A 87 8.58 -7.86 -8.61
C GLN A 87 8.51 -6.42 -8.09
N ILE A 88 8.68 -6.21 -6.78
CA ILE A 88 8.61 -4.89 -6.15
C ILE A 88 9.98 -4.22 -6.22
N SER A 89 10.12 -3.29 -7.16
CA SER A 89 11.31 -2.47 -7.35
C SER A 89 11.52 -1.42 -6.25
N GLU A 90 10.44 -0.94 -5.62
CA GLU A 90 10.51 0.09 -4.59
C GLU A 90 9.42 -0.09 -3.53
N HIS A 91 9.84 -0.03 -2.26
CA HIS A 91 8.94 -0.01 -1.11
C HIS A 91 8.98 1.36 -0.45
N ARG A 92 7.81 2.00 -0.35
CA ARG A 92 7.65 3.27 0.34
C ARG A 92 6.69 3.08 1.49
N ILE A 93 7.13 3.44 2.69
CA ILE A 93 6.28 3.37 3.88
C ILE A 93 6.28 4.70 4.62
N ARG A 94 5.09 5.23 4.85
CA ARG A 94 4.85 6.54 5.46
C ARG A 94 3.87 6.41 6.61
N ARG A 95 4.00 7.31 7.57
CA ARG A 95 3.11 7.41 8.72
C ARG A 95 2.45 8.78 8.68
N ARG A 96 1.14 8.83 8.89
CA ARG A 96 0.38 10.08 8.86
C ARG A 96 -0.58 10.16 10.03
N ALA A 97 -0.39 11.16 10.87
CA ALA A 97 -1.34 11.45 11.93
C ALA A 97 -2.65 11.97 11.30
N LEU A 98 -3.79 11.40 11.72
CA LEU A 98 -5.13 11.87 11.35
C LEU A 98 -5.51 13.13 12.12
N LYS A 99 -4.99 13.27 13.35
CA LYS A 99 -5.22 14.47 14.17
C LYS A 99 -4.64 15.70 13.47
N GLY A 100 -5.51 16.64 13.09
CA GLY A 100 -5.12 17.87 12.41
C GLY A 100 -4.84 17.71 10.92
N PHE A 101 -5.26 16.61 10.29
CA PHE A 101 -5.17 16.45 8.85
C PHE A 101 -6.06 17.48 8.14
N SER A 102 -5.43 18.49 7.52
CA SER A 102 -6.07 19.56 6.75
C SER A 102 -5.78 19.47 5.25
N GLY A 103 -5.37 18.29 4.78
CA GLY A 103 -5.01 18.07 3.37
C GLY A 103 -6.18 18.38 2.44
N SER A 104 -5.90 19.02 1.31
CA SER A 104 -6.88 19.22 0.25
C SER A 104 -7.34 17.88 -0.30
N ILE A 105 -8.60 17.53 -0.01
CA ILE A 105 -9.32 16.32 -0.43
C ILE A 105 -9.60 16.28 -1.94
N LYS A 106 -9.16 17.28 -2.70
CA LYS A 106 -9.53 17.44 -4.11
C LYS A 106 -9.01 16.34 -5.06
N ASP A 107 -8.10 15.49 -4.59
CA ASP A 107 -7.50 14.40 -5.39
C ASP A 107 -7.43 13.05 -4.63
N VAL A 108 -8.21 12.88 -3.56
CA VAL A 108 -8.29 11.57 -2.87
C VAL A 108 -9.32 10.69 -3.56
N SER A 109 -8.99 9.40 -3.73
CA SER A 109 -10.00 8.47 -4.24
C SER A 109 -11.16 8.31 -3.24
N PRO A 110 -12.35 7.90 -3.70
CA PRO A 110 -13.52 7.76 -2.83
C PRO A 110 -13.27 6.86 -1.62
N GLU A 111 -12.53 5.76 -1.78
CA GLU A 111 -12.23 4.80 -0.72
C GLU A 111 -11.34 5.43 0.36
N LEU A 112 -10.33 6.19 -0.06
CA LEU A 112 -9.44 6.91 0.85
C LEU A 112 -10.20 8.04 1.56
N PHE A 113 -11.07 8.76 0.85
CA PHE A 113 -11.90 9.80 1.45
C PHE A 113 -12.82 9.25 2.54
N GLU A 114 -13.51 8.13 2.27
CA GLU A 114 -14.39 7.49 3.26
C GLU A 114 -13.62 6.97 4.46
N ALA A 115 -12.39 6.47 4.28
CA ALA A 115 -11.51 6.08 5.38
C ALA A 115 -11.09 7.29 6.22
N LEU A 116 -10.67 8.38 5.59
CA LEU A 116 -10.31 9.63 6.26
C LEU A 116 -11.49 10.22 7.05
N LYS A 117 -12.71 10.14 6.49
CA LYS A 117 -13.94 10.65 7.11
C LYS A 117 -14.35 9.85 8.34
N ARG A 118 -14.13 8.53 8.36
CA ARG A 118 -14.35 7.69 9.56
C ARG A 118 -13.49 8.14 10.73
N GLY A 119 -12.25 8.56 10.45
CA GLY A 119 -11.34 9.10 11.46
C GLY A 119 -10.72 8.06 12.39
N ASP A 120 -10.96 6.77 12.13
CA ASP A 120 -10.30 5.64 12.80
C ASP A 120 -8.94 5.34 12.16
N ASP A 121 -8.09 4.58 12.85
CA ASP A 121 -6.80 4.12 12.31
C ASP A 121 -7.02 3.20 11.10
N PHE A 122 -6.21 3.35 10.05
CA PHE A 122 -6.23 2.47 8.88
C PHE A 122 -4.89 2.47 8.13
N VAL A 123 -4.70 1.50 7.25
CA VAL A 123 -3.57 1.42 6.33
C VAL A 123 -4.09 1.56 4.90
N SER A 124 -3.54 2.52 4.16
CA SER A 124 -3.70 2.62 2.72
C SER A 124 -2.51 1.96 2.06
N ILE A 125 -2.76 1.01 1.16
CA ILE A 125 -1.74 0.31 0.39
C ILE A 125 -2.04 0.61 -1.08
N GLU A 126 -1.03 1.08 -1.78
CA GLU A 126 -1.10 1.46 -3.19
C GLU A 126 -0.06 0.67 -3.96
N ILE A 127 -0.48 -0.01 -5.02
CA ILE A 127 0.41 -0.76 -5.90
C ILE A 127 0.36 -0.11 -7.27
N SER A 128 1.53 0.29 -7.76
CA SER A 128 1.68 1.00 -9.01
C SER A 128 2.69 0.32 -9.93
N ARG A 129 2.54 0.52 -11.24
CA ARG A 129 3.54 0.14 -12.26
C ARG A 129 4.40 1.32 -12.65
N VAL A 130 5.67 1.07 -12.94
CA VAL A 130 6.61 2.09 -13.42
C VAL A 130 6.84 1.87 -14.90
N SER A 131 6.25 2.74 -15.71
CA SER A 131 6.51 2.74 -17.14
C SER A 131 7.84 3.46 -17.40
N PRO A 132 8.77 2.87 -18.18
CA PRO A 132 9.90 3.63 -18.70
C PRO A 132 9.36 4.78 -19.57
N SER A 133 9.99 5.94 -19.47
CA SER A 133 9.77 7.06 -20.39
C SER A 133 9.99 6.53 -21.82
N GLN A 134 9.02 6.70 -22.73
CA GLN A 134 9.18 6.24 -24.11
C GLN A 134 10.24 7.10 -24.82
N GLU A 135 11.51 6.67 -24.78
CA GLU A 135 12.52 7.07 -25.75
C GLU A 135 13.29 5.80 -26.19
N GLU A 136 13.52 5.71 -27.51
CA GLU A 136 14.27 4.69 -28.26
C GLU A 136 13.52 3.40 -28.63
N GLN A 137 12.55 3.52 -29.55
CA GLN A 137 12.51 2.60 -30.70
C GLN A 137 13.36 3.23 -31.81
N GLU A 138 14.65 2.90 -31.85
CA GLU A 138 15.47 2.93 -33.06
C GLU A 138 15.82 1.46 -33.39
N ASP A 139 15.12 0.89 -34.38
CA ASP A 139 15.70 0.40 -35.64
C ASP A 139 14.56 0.07 -36.64
#